data_AF-A0A7Y0GKQ9-F1
#
_entry.id   AF-A0A7Y0GKQ9-F1
#
_cell.length_a   1.000
_cell.length_b   1.000
_cell.length_c   1.000
_cell.angle_alpha   90.00
_cell.angle_beta   90.00
_cell.angle_gamma   90.00
#
_symmetry.space_group_name_H-M   'P 1'
#
loop_
_entity.id
_entity.type
_entity.pdbx_description
1 polymer ?
#
loop_
_entity_poly.entity_id
_entity_poly.type
_entity_poly.pdbx_seq_one_letter_code
_entity_poly.pdbx_strand_id
1 'polypeptide(L)' 'MTQRVFNLPDETLLFAGHEQRARAVSTVLEQRRWHPLFAGLTRDEFLAQIAALPDPPVLGHLQQPHASETDQLKETT' A
#
# COMPACT_ATOMS: atom_id res chain seq x y z
N MET A 1 9.03 -7.49 1.51
CA MET A 1 8.36 -6.48 2.37
C MET A 1 9.40 -5.93 3.34
N THR A 2 9.66 -4.63 3.34
CA THR A 2 10.61 -3.99 4.27
C THR A 2 9.83 -3.42 5.46
N GLN A 3 10.13 -3.87 6.69
CA GLN A 3 9.44 -3.47 7.93
C GLN A 3 9.82 -2.05 8.41
N ARG A 4 9.92 -1.07 7.50
CA ARG A 4 10.39 0.28 7.85
C ARG A 4 9.43 1.00 8.82
N VAL A 5 8.12 0.88 8.59
CA VAL A 5 7.10 1.56 9.40
C VAL A 5 6.97 0.93 10.80
N PHE A 6 7.06 -0.39 10.91
CA PHE A 6 6.93 -1.09 12.20
C PHE A 6 8.17 -1.03 13.09
N ASN A 7 9.28 -0.49 12.56
CA ASN A 7 10.51 -0.20 13.31
C ASN A 7 10.54 1.22 13.91
N LEU A 8 9.54 2.05 13.65
CA LEU A 8 9.40 3.36 14.28
C LEU A 8 8.92 3.23 15.74
N PRO A 9 9.11 4.27 16.58
CA PRO A 9 8.60 4.28 17.96
C PRO A 9 7.10 4.00 18.04
N ASP A 10 6.67 3.37 19.13
CA ASP A 10 5.31 2.90 19.34
C ASP A 10 4.27 4.01 19.28
N GLU A 11 4.62 5.18 19.80
CA GLU A 11 3.83 6.41 19.82
C GLU A 11 3.77 7.14 18.47
N THR A 12 4.50 6.68 17.45
CA THR A 12 4.52 7.33 16.14
C THR A 12 3.14 7.27 15.50
N LEU A 13 2.62 8.44 15.15
CA LEU A 13 1.34 8.58 14.47
C LEU A 13 1.45 8.21 12.99
N LEU A 14 0.51 7.40 12.53
CA LEU A 14 0.32 6.97 11.16
C LEU A 14 -0.99 7.55 10.64
N PHE A 15 -0.89 8.33 9.58
CA PHE A 15 -2.02 8.97 8.92
C PHE A 15 -2.39 8.18 7.67
N ALA A 16 -3.62 7.67 7.60
CA ALA A 16 -4.09 6.92 6.44
C ALA A 16 -4.50 7.88 5.32
N GLY A 17 -3.93 7.70 4.12
CA GLY A 17 -4.33 8.46 2.94
C GLY A 17 -5.68 8.02 2.37
N HIS A 18 -6.08 6.77 2.63
CA HIS A 18 -7.36 6.21 2.20
C HIS A 18 -7.82 5.19 3.24
N GLU A 19 -8.97 5.45 3.87
CA GLU A 19 -9.51 4.63 4.94
C GLU A 19 -10.99 4.36 4.74
N GLN A 20 -11.38 3.11 4.93
CA GLN A 20 -12.75 2.65 4.76
C GLN A 20 -13.56 2.77 6.05
N ARG A 21 -12.89 2.84 7.21
CA ARG A 21 -13.52 2.78 8.54
C ARG A 21 -13.49 4.10 9.30
N ALA A 22 -13.33 5.21 8.58
CA ALA A 22 -13.35 6.58 9.09
C ALA A 22 -12.31 6.91 10.18
N ARG A 23 -11.25 6.10 10.33
CA ARG A 23 -10.14 6.37 11.27
C ARG A 23 -8.92 6.92 10.53
N ALA A 24 -8.77 8.24 10.51
CA ALA A 24 -7.68 8.88 9.77
C ALA A 24 -6.29 8.73 10.42
N VAL A 25 -6.23 8.49 11.74
CA VAL A 25 -4.98 8.45 12.53
C VAL A 25 -4.92 7.20 13.39
N SER A 26 -3.74 6.59 13.43
CA SER A 26 -3.39 5.45 14.28
C SER A 26 -1.97 5.56 14.80
N THR A 27 -1.51 4.64 15.64
CA THR A 27 -0.12 4.53 16.08
C THR A 27 0.57 3.29 15.50
N VAL A 28 1.90 3.28 15.49
CA VAL A 28 2.69 2.09 15.11
C VAL A 28 2.37 0.90 16.01
N LEU A 29 2.23 1.11 17.32
CA LEU A 29 1.85 0.05 18.26
C LEU A 29 0.48 -0.55 17.91
N GLU A 30 -0.52 0.29 17.65
CA GLU A 30 -1.87 -0.16 17.28
C GLU A 30 -1.83 -1.03 16.03
N GLN A 31 -1.15 -0.58 14.97
CA GLN A 31 -1.09 -1.31 13.72
C GLN A 31 -0.32 -2.63 13.87
N ARG A 32 0.79 -2.63 14.61
CA ARG A 32 1.59 -3.83 14.84
C ARG A 32 0.84 -4.91 15.63
N ARG A 33 -0.02 -4.50 16.56
CA ARG A 33 -0.73 -5.42 17.48
C ARG A 33 -2.10 -5.86 16.99
N TRP A 34 -2.80 -5.01 16.22
CA TRP A 34 -4.21 -5.21 15.89
C TRP A 34 -4.55 -5.12 14.41
N HIS A 35 -3.60 -4.80 13.53
CA HIS A 35 -3.92 -4.75 12.10
C HIS A 35 -4.20 -6.16 11.56
N PRO A 36 -5.37 -6.41 10.95
CA PRO A 36 -5.82 -7.76 10.59
C PRO A 36 -4.90 -8.47 9.59
N LEU A 37 -4.18 -7.70 8.75
CA LEU A 37 -3.26 -8.26 7.76
C LEU A 37 -1.80 -8.32 8.22
N PHE A 38 -1.44 -7.77 9.39
CA PHE A 38 -0.02 -7.70 9.80
C PHE A 38 0.23 -8.25 11.21
N ALA A 39 -0.75 -8.15 12.10
CA ALA A 39 -0.59 -8.52 13.50
C ALA A 39 -0.28 -10.01 13.63
N GLY A 40 0.90 -10.32 14.16
CA GLY A 40 1.33 -11.70 14.44
C GLY A 40 1.68 -12.54 13.21
N LEU A 41 1.74 -11.96 12.01
CA LEU A 41 2.04 -12.69 10.78
C LEU A 41 3.52 -12.54 10.38
N THR A 42 4.11 -13.65 9.94
CA THR A 42 5.39 -13.64 9.23
C THR A 42 5.23 -13.09 7.82
N ARG A 43 6.37 -12.81 7.17
CA ARG A 43 6.39 -12.34 5.77
C ARG A 43 5.66 -13.31 4.84
N ASP A 44 5.90 -14.60 4.99
CA ASP A 44 5.39 -15.61 4.06
C ASP A 44 3.89 -15.85 4.27
N GLU A 45 3.43 -15.84 5.53
CA GLU A 45 2.00 -15.90 5.86
C GLU A 45 1.25 -14.68 5.33
N PHE A 46 1.84 -13.48 5.44
CA PHE A 46 1.29 -12.28 4.83
C PHE A 46 1.15 -12.42 3.31
N LEU A 47 2.20 -12.88 2.62
CA LEU A 47 2.17 -13.05 1.17
C LEU A 47 1.14 -14.10 0.73
N ALA A 48 1.05 -15.21 1.45
CA ALA A 48 0.05 -16.24 1.20
C ALA A 48 -1.38 -15.70 1.41
N GLN A 49 -1.59 -14.89 2.46
CA GLN A 49 -2.89 -14.29 2.74
C GLN A 49 -3.30 -13.27 1.68
N ILE A 50 -2.39 -12.38 1.25
CA ILE A 50 -2.67 -11.40 0.19
C ILE A 50 -2.98 -12.09 -1.15
N ALA A 51 -2.26 -13.17 -1.49
CA ALA A 51 -2.51 -13.93 -2.71
C ALA A 51 -3.88 -14.64 -2.73
N ALA A 52 -4.50 -14.85 -1.57
CA ALA A 52 -5.82 -15.48 -1.44
C ALA A 52 -6.98 -14.47 -1.45
N LEU A 53 -6.70 -13.17 -1.40
CA LEU A 53 -7.75 -12.15 -1.44
C LEU A 53 -8.32 -12.02 -2.86
N PRO A 54 -9.64 -11.80 -3.02
CA PRO A 54 -10.21 -11.51 -4.32
C PRO A 54 -9.63 -10.21 -4.86
N ASP A 55 -9.51 -10.11 -6.19
CA ASP A 55 -9.11 -8.86 -6.83
C ASP A 55 -10.02 -7.74 -6.35
N PRO A 56 -9.45 -6.58 -5.93
CA PRO A 56 -10.27 -5.47 -5.51
C PRO A 56 -11.20 -5.06 -6.68
N PRO A 57 -12.45 -4.64 -6.40
CA PRO A 57 -13.34 -4.17 -7.45
C PRO A 57 -12.61 -3.09 -8.24
N VAL A 58 -12.44 -3.39 -9.52
CA VAL A 58 -11.65 -2.68 -10.51
C VAL A 58 -11.64 -1.17 -10.27
N LEU A 59 -10.49 -0.62 -9.87
CA LEU A 59 -10.09 0.79 -10.06
C LEU A 59 -9.84 1.04 -11.56
N GLY A 60 -10.76 0.60 -12.42
CA GLY A 60 -10.55 0.52 -13.88
C GLY A 60 -10.53 1.86 -14.59
N HIS A 61 -10.80 2.94 -13.87
CA HIS A 61 -10.91 4.28 -14.42
C HIS A 61 -9.83 5.26 -13.93
N LEU A 62 -8.89 4.85 -13.06
CA LEU A 62 -7.85 5.76 -12.52
C LEU A 62 -6.41 5.43 -12.91
N GLN A 63 -6.13 4.29 -13.54
CA GLN A 63 -4.82 4.06 -14.15
C GLN A 63 -4.76 4.70 -15.54
N GLN A 64 -4.83 6.04 -15.61
CA GLN A 64 -4.43 6.77 -16.83
C GLN A 64 -2.90 6.67 -16.93
N PRO A 65 -2.31 6.11 -18.01
CA PRO A 65 -0.87 6.15 -18.20
C PRO A 65 -0.45 7.58 -18.56
N HIS A 66 -0.10 8.39 -17.57
CA HIS A 66 0.63 9.63 -17.81
C HIS A 66 2.11 9.32 -17.97
N ALA A 67 2.54 9.10 -19.23
CA ALA A 67 3.77 9.64 -19.83
C ALA A 67 4.27 8.73 -20.97
N SER A 68 3.99 9.13 -22.21
CA SER A 68 4.83 8.83 -23.37
C SER A 68 4.67 10.00 -24.33
N GLU A 69 5.29 11.12 -23.99
CA GLU A 69 5.47 12.24 -24.90
C GLU A 69 6.89 12.77 -24.73
N THR A 70 7.85 12.05 -25.31
CA THR A 70 9.13 12.59 -25.81
C THR A 70 9.81 11.50 -26.63
N ASP A 71 9.32 11.18 -27.84
CA ASP A 71 10.21 10.83 -28.95
C ASP A 71 9.46 10.83 -30.29
N GLN A 72 9.14 12.02 -30.80
CA GLN A 72 8.84 12.21 -32.23
C GLN A 72 9.58 13.47 -32.68
N LEU A 73 10.91 13.40 -32.72
CA LEU A 73 11.70 14.33 -33.52
C LEU A 73 13.04 13.76 -33.98
N LYS A 74 13.02 12.62 -34.67
CA LYS A 74 13.99 12.17 -35.70
C LYS A 74 13.21 11.20 -36.59
N GLU A 75 13.17 11.25 -37.91
CA GLU A 75 14.20 11.60 -38.86
C GLU A 75 13.54 11.83 -40.22
N THR A 76 13.91 12.93 -40.87
CA THR A 76 13.80 13.18 -42.29
C THR A 76 14.83 12.34 -43.03
N THR A 77 14.43 11.52 -44.01
CA THR A 77 15.13 11.25 -45.29
C THR A 77 14.23 10.39 -46.17
#